data_AF-A0A537W0J1-F1
#
_entry.id   AF-A0A537W0J1-F1
#
_cell.length_a   1.000
_cell.length_b   1.000
_cell.length_c   1.000
_cell.angle_alpha   90.00
_cell.angle_beta   90.00
_cell.angle_gamma   90.00
#
_symmetry.space_group_name_H-M   'P 1'
#
loop_
_entity.id
_entity.type
_entity.pdbx_description
1 polymer ?
#
loop_
_entity_poly.entity_id
_entity_poly.type
_entity_poly.pdbx_seq_one_letter_code
_entity_poly.pdbx_strand_id
1 'polypeptide(L)'
;MHVIASSQAAALIQATGGRLYGWPHRGRCCGGVTVLRTASRPPHGMAFRPLATDGFELHVRADLRLPAELHLEARRFPRRVEAYWNGCAWVV
;
A
#
# COMPACT_ATOMS: atom_id res chain seq x y z
N MET A 1 2.78 4.79 -13.49
CA MET A 1 2.56 4.56 -12.05
C MET A 1 3.88 4.09 -11.47
N HIS A 2 4.33 4.71 -10.39
CA HIS A 2 5.58 4.38 -9.71
C HIS A 2 5.28 3.99 -8.26
N VAL A 3 5.87 2.88 -7.79
CA VAL A 3 5.70 2.41 -6.41
C VAL A 3 7.01 2.63 -5.68
N ILE A 4 6.97 3.45 -4.64
CA ILE A 4 8.13 3.77 -3.81
C ILE A 4 7.90 3.08 -2.47
N ALA A 5 8.72 2.10 -2.13
CA ALA A 5 8.64 1.40 -0.86
C ALA A 5 9.87 1.71 -0.01
N SER A 6 9.66 2.10 1.25
CA SER A 6 10.77 2.20 2.19
C SER A 6 11.38 0.82 2.44
N SER A 7 12.68 0.77 2.75
CA SER A 7 13.38 -0.50 3.02
C SER A 7 12.72 -1.30 4.14
N GLN A 8 12.15 -0.61 5.14
CA GLN A 8 11.39 -1.24 6.22
C GLN A 8 10.05 -1.81 5.73
N ALA A 9 9.36 -1.11 4.82
CA ALA A 9 8.12 -1.60 4.22
C ALA A 9 8.39 -2.85 3.38
N ALA A 10 9.39 -2.81 2.50
CA ALA A 10 9.78 -3.94 1.67
C ALA A 10 10.16 -5.16 2.55
N ALA A 11 10.98 -4.96 3.59
CA ALA A 11 11.34 -6.03 4.52
C ALA A 11 10.12 -6.62 5.25
N LEU A 12 9.14 -5.80 5.64
CA LEU A 12 7.92 -6.26 6.28
C LEU A 12 7.01 -7.05 5.32
N ILE A 13 6.92 -6.63 4.05
CA ILE A 13 6.15 -7.35 3.02
C ILE A 13 6.78 -8.73 2.78
N GLN A 14 8.10 -8.78 2.61
CA GLN A 14 8.82 -10.03 2.43
C GLN A 14 8.64 -10.97 3.64
N ALA A 15 8.77 -10.45 4.86
CA ALA A 15 8.55 -11.23 6.08
C ALA A 15 7.11 -11.77 6.23
N THR A 16 6.14 -11.18 5.54
CA THR A 16 4.73 -11.59 5.59
C THR A 16 4.30 -12.43 4.39
N GLY A 17 5.26 -12.87 3.57
CA GLY A 17 5.04 -13.77 2.44
C GLY A 17 5.08 -13.10 1.07
N GLY A 18 5.69 -11.91 0.98
CA GLY A 18 6.01 -11.21 -0.26
C GLY A 18 4.81 -10.64 -1.01
N ARG A 19 3.63 -10.63 -0.40
CA ARG A 19 2.39 -10.13 -0.99
C ARG A 19 1.76 -9.06 -0.12
N LEU A 20 1.33 -7.98 -0.76
CA LEU A 20 0.63 -6.89 -0.11
C LEU A 20 -0.68 -6.58 -0.85
N TYR A 21 -1.79 -6.55 -0.13
CA TYR A 21 -3.11 -6.22 -0.67
C TYR A 21 -3.50 -4.82 -0.19
N GLY A 22 -3.77 -3.89 -1.10
CA GLY A 22 -4.11 -2.50 -0.83
C GLY A 22 -5.51 -2.10 -1.33
N TRP A 23 -6.29 -1.42 -0.48
CA TRP A 23 -7.60 -0.90 -0.86
C TRP A 23 -7.89 0.43 -0.15
N PRO A 24 -8.70 1.33 -0.75
CA PRO A 24 -8.94 2.65 -0.18
C PRO A 24 -9.64 2.54 1.18
N HIS A 25 -9.10 3.25 2.16
CA HIS A 25 -9.77 3.47 3.42
C HIS A 25 -10.83 4.56 3.24
N ARG A 26 -12.04 4.38 3.82
CA ARG A 26 -13.14 5.37 3.69
C ARG A 26 -12.87 6.71 4.38
N GLY A 27 -11.78 6.83 5.13
CA GLY A 27 -11.34 8.11 5.71
C GLY A 27 -10.61 8.93 4.65
N ARG A 28 -11.23 10.03 4.18
CA ARG A 28 -10.46 11.10 3.54
C ARG A 28 -9.57 11.68 4.64
N CYS A 29 -8.24 11.61 4.49
CA CYS A 29 -7.38 12.43 5.33
C CYS A 29 -7.50 13.89 4.85
N CYS A 30 -7.37 14.83 5.78
CA CYS A 30 -7.46 16.27 5.52
C CYS A 30 -6.58 16.64 4.32
N GLY A 31 -7.16 17.27 3.28
CA GLY A 31 -6.39 17.71 2.09
C GLY A 31 -6.44 16.80 0.86
N GLY A 32 -7.34 15.79 0.81
CA GLY A 32 -7.55 14.99 -0.42
C GLY A 32 -6.62 13.77 -0.55
N VAL A 33 -5.89 13.45 0.52
CA VAL A 33 -5.00 12.30 0.59
C VAL A 33 -5.83 11.03 0.78
N THR A 34 -5.67 10.09 -0.14
CA THR A 34 -6.28 8.76 -0.02
C THR A 34 -5.28 7.82 0.64
N VAL A 35 -5.61 7.39 1.86
CA VAL A 35 -4.87 6.35 2.58
C VAL A 35 -5.43 4.99 2.16
N LEU A 36 -4.56 4.07 1.79
CA LEU A 36 -4.97 2.68 1.57
C LEU A 36 -4.76 1.88 2.85
N ARG A 37 -5.75 1.05 3.21
CA ARG A 37 -5.50 -0.05 4.13
C ARG A 37 -4.70 -1.11 3.39
N THR A 38 -3.79 -1.74 4.11
CA THR A 38 -3.05 -2.88 3.59
C THR A 38 -3.24 -4.13 4.44
N ALA A 39 -3.07 -5.30 3.82
CA ALA A 39 -2.97 -6.58 4.50
C ALA A 39 -2.07 -7.54 3.71
N SER A 40 -1.50 -8.54 4.38
CA SER A 40 -0.71 -9.61 3.74
C SER A 40 -1.58 -10.70 3.10
N ARG A 41 -2.89 -10.70 3.36
CA ARG A 41 -3.87 -11.63 2.78
C ARG A 41 -5.04 -10.85 2.19
N PRO A 42 -5.65 -11.34 1.09
CA PRO A 42 -6.80 -10.67 0.51
C PRO A 42 -8.00 -10.75 1.46
N PRO A 43 -8.67 -9.63 1.76
CA PRO A 43 -9.97 -9.68 2.43
C PRO A 43 -11.02 -10.35 1.54
N HIS A 44 -11.94 -11.08 2.16
CA HIS A 44 -13.06 -11.72 1.46
C HIS A 44 -13.99 -10.66 0.82
N GLY A 45 -14.53 -10.97 -0.36
CA GLY A 45 -15.51 -10.12 -1.05
C GLY A 45 -14.92 -8.93 -1.81
N MET A 46 -13.61 -8.87 -2.01
CA MET A 46 -12.96 -7.85 -2.84
C MET A 46 -12.14 -8.49 -3.95
N ALA A 47 -12.26 -7.94 -5.16
CA ALA A 47 -11.42 -8.31 -6.28
C ALA A 47 -10.13 -7.48 -6.28
N PHE A 48 -9.00 -8.14 -6.52
CA PHE A 48 -7.69 -7.51 -6.59
C PHE A 48 -7.02 -7.80 -7.92
N ARG A 49 -6.23 -6.83 -8.41
CA ARG A 49 -5.35 -7.00 -9.56
C ARG A 49 -3.88 -6.87 -9.13
N PRO A 50 -2.99 -7.73 -9.64
CA PRO A 50 -1.57 -7.61 -9.35
C PRO A 50 -0.98 -6.37 -10.03
N LEU A 51 0.03 -5.80 -9.39
CA LEU A 51 0.91 -4.77 -9.89
C LEU A 51 2.34 -5.30 -9.74
N ALA A 52 3.06 -5.30 -10.85
CA ALA A 52 4.48 -5.64 -10.84
C ALA A 52 5.23 -4.56 -10.03
N THR A 53 5.92 -5.00 -8.98
CA THR A 53 6.81 -4.17 -8.17
C THR A 53 8.14 -4.89 -8.01
N ASP A 54 9.23 -4.14 -7.93
CA ASP A 54 10.55 -4.73 -7.74
C ASP A 54 10.69 -5.23 -6.30
N GLY A 55 10.71 -6.56 -6.14
CA GLY A 55 11.02 -7.22 -4.88
C GLY A 55 9.84 -7.75 -4.07
N PHE A 56 8.59 -7.46 -4.44
CA PHE A 56 7.39 -8.06 -3.84
C PHE A 56 6.20 -7.97 -4.81
N GLU A 57 5.07 -8.58 -4.48
CA GLU A 57 3.84 -8.51 -5.24
C GLU A 57 2.82 -7.58 -4.56
N LEU A 58 2.47 -6.49 -5.24
CA LEU A 58 1.43 -5.58 -4.79
C LEU A 58 0.11 -5.89 -5.50
N HIS A 59 -0.94 -6.18 -4.74
CA HIS A 59 -2.29 -6.38 -5.22
C HIS A 59 -3.16 -5.20 -4.81
N VAL A 60 -3.78 -4.52 -5.76
CA VAL A 60 -4.69 -3.39 -5.47
C VAL A 60 -6.11 -3.76 -5.84
N ARG A 61 -7.09 -3.13 -5.19
CA ARG A 61 -8.51 -3.34 -5.54
C ARG A 61 -8.72 -3.09 -7.04
N ALA A 62 -9.46 -3.97 -7.72
CA ALA A 62 -9.54 -3.99 -9.18
C ALA A 62 -10.13 -2.70 -9.79
N ASP A 63 -11.10 -2.10 -9.11
CA ASP A 63 -11.78 -0.84 -9.45
C ASP A 63 -11.00 0.41 -9.01
N LEU A 64 -9.84 0.25 -8.36
CA LEU A 64 -9.07 1.37 -7.86
C LEU A 64 -8.36 2.10 -8.99
N ARG A 65 -8.67 3.39 -9.15
CA ARG A 65 -7.89 4.30 -9.98
C ARG A 65 -6.56 4.57 -9.30
N LEU A 66 -5.47 4.20 -9.98
CA LEU A 66 -4.13 4.29 -9.42
C LEU A 66 -3.55 5.70 -9.55
N PRO A 67 -2.83 6.18 -8.53
CA PRO A 67 -2.13 7.46 -8.58
C PRO A 67 -0.90 7.38 -9.50
N ALA A 68 -0.28 8.53 -9.77
CA ALA A 68 1.02 8.58 -10.45
C ALA A 68 2.10 7.93 -9.58
N GLU A 69 2.09 8.23 -8.28
CA GLU A 69 2.99 7.68 -7.27
C GLU A 69 2.24 7.05 -6.10
N LEU A 70 2.67 5.84 -5.72
CA LEU A 70 2.21 5.13 -4.55
C LEU A 70 3.38 4.92 -3.59
N HIS A 71 3.29 5.50 -2.41
CA HIS A 71 4.31 5.42 -1.38
C HIS A 71 3.92 4.37 -0.34
N LEU A 72 4.82 3.44 -0.02
CA LEU A 72 4.65 2.38 0.97
C LEU A 72 5.61 2.58 2.13
N GLU A 73 5.07 2.68 3.34
CA GLU A 73 5.84 2.88 4.56
C GLU A 73 5.51 1.84 5.61
N ALA A 74 6.50 1.45 6.43
CA ALA A 74 6.27 0.59 7.58
C ALA A 74 5.91 1.43 8.80
N ARG A 75 4.71 1.22 9.35
CA ARG A 75 4.37 1.63 10.70
C ARG A 75 5.00 0.68 11.71
N ARG A 76 5.61 1.24 12.75
CA ARG A 76 6.18 0.47 13.85
C ARG A 76 5.12 -0.05 14.83
N PHE A 77 4.07 0.73 15.11
CA PHE A 77 2.99 0.34 16.02
C PHE A 77 1.61 0.88 15.59
N PRO A 78 0.59 0.00 15.41
CA PRO A 78 0.76 -1.44 15.23
C PRO A 78 1.61 -1.72 13.98
N ARG A 79 2.36 -2.83 13.97
CA ARG A 79 3.29 -3.14 12.88
C ARG A 79 2.53 -3.48 11.60
N ARG A 80 2.51 -2.56 10.64
CA ARG A 80 1.77 -2.69 9.37
C ARG A 80 2.43 -1.87 8.27
N VAL A 81 2.10 -2.19 7.02
CA VAL A 81 2.45 -1.31 5.90
C VAL A 81 1.32 -0.28 5.72
N GLU A 82 1.65 0.99 5.57
CA GLU A 82 0.72 2.03 5.17
C GLU A 82 1.05 2.46 3.74
N ALA A 83 0.01 2.86 3.02
CA ALA A 83 0.13 3.19 1.61
C ALA A 83 -0.56 4.53 1.32
N TYR A 84 0.18 5.44 0.68
CA TYR A 84 -0.18 6.83 0.48
C TYR A 84 -0.11 7.21 -1.00
N TRP A 85 -1.07 8.01 -1.46
CA TRP A 85 -1.05 8.56 -2.82
C TRP A 85 -0.30 9.90 -2.84
N ASN A 86 0.43 10.17 -3.94
CA ASN A 86 0.97 11.46 -4.37
C ASN A 86 1.38 12.47 -3.26
N GLY A 87 2.68 12.62 -3.01
CA GLY A 87 3.23 13.73 -2.22
C GLY A 87 2.90 13.72 -0.72
N CYS A 88 2.51 12.56 -0.18
CA CYS A 88 2.09 12.40 1.23
C CYS A 88 2.94 11.42 2.03
N ALA A 89 4.09 10.99 1.50
CA ALA A 89 5.13 10.39 2.31
C ALA A 89 5.81 11.53 3.10
N TRP A 90 5.42 11.70 4.36
CA TRP A 90 6.26 12.44 5.28
C TRP A 90 7.49 11.56 5.55
N VAL A 91 8.54 11.75 4.75
CA VAL A 91 9.88 11.32 5.13
C VAL A 91 10.23 12.12 6.39
N VAL A 92 9.99 11.53 7.56
CA VAL A 92 10.51 12.02 8.84
C VAL A 92 11.89 11.41 9.07
#